data_AF-A0A1I3K5V0-F1
#
_entry.id   AF-A0A1I3K5V0-F1
#
_cell.length_a   1.000
_cell.length_b   1.000
_cell.length_c   1.000
_cell.angle_alpha   90.00
_cell.angle_beta   90.00
_cell.angle_gamma   90.00
#
_symmetry.space_group_name_H-M   'P 1'
#
loop_
_entity.id
_entity.type
_entity.pdbx_description
1 polymer ?
#
loop_
_entity_poly.entity_id
_entity_poly.type
_entity_poly.pdbx_seq_one_letter_code
_entity_poly.pdbx_strand_id
1 'polypeptide(L)' 'MISEHFDTRTRINMKLALDRVCRHRPAGEDRGFRKLVAENIIRCALTGRTGIGQLVDAGERAKIKARAERGRP' A
#
# COMPACT_ATOMS: atom_id res chain seq x y z
N MET A 1 -18.13 -1.59 -0.27
CA MET A 1 -17.30 -1.22 -1.42
C MET A 1 -16.42 -0.04 -0.99
N ILE A 2 -15.17 -0.26 -0.56
CA ILE A 2 -14.34 0.78 0.09
C ILE A 2 -13.82 1.83 -0.93
N SER A 3 -14.04 1.60 -2.23
CA SER A 3 -13.55 2.45 -3.32
C SER A 3 -14.43 3.66 -3.65
N GLU A 4 -15.69 3.70 -3.18
CA GLU A 4 -16.62 4.80 -3.48
C GLU A 4 -16.47 5.99 -2.52
N HIS A 5 -15.81 5.82 -1.37
CA HIS A 5 -15.57 6.89 -0.41
C HIS A 5 -14.41 7.82 -0.78
N PHE A 6 -13.60 7.47 -1.78
CA PHE A 6 -12.39 8.19 -2.10
C PHE A 6 -12.52 8.95 -3.43
N ASP A 7 -12.30 10.26 -3.37
CA ASP A 7 -12.20 11.10 -4.56
C ASP A 7 -11.22 10.53 -5.58
N THR A 8 -11.43 10.86 -6.85
CA THR A 8 -10.59 10.43 -7.97
C THR A 8 -9.10 10.69 -7.72
N ARG A 9 -8.76 11.83 -7.10
CA ARG A 9 -7.38 12.16 -6.72
C ARG A 9 -6.80 11.17 -5.71
N THR A 10 -7.58 10.81 -4.70
CA THR A 10 -7.17 9.84 -3.68
C THR A 10 -6.96 8.46 -4.29
N ARG A 11 -7.86 8.01 -5.17
CA ARG A 11 -7.71 6.74 -5.90
C ARG A 11 -6.46 6.72 -6.78
N ILE A 12 -6.14 7.82 -7.47
CA ILE A 12 -4.90 7.97 -8.24
C ILE A 12 -3.68 7.88 -7.31
N ASN A 13 -3.69 8.60 -6.18
CA ASN A 13 -2.59 8.58 -5.23
C ASN A 13 -2.36 7.17 -4.63
N MET A 14 -3.43 6.43 -4.33
CA MET A 14 -3.33 5.04 -3.86
C MET A 14 -2.68 4.13 -4.89
N LYS A 15 -3.09 4.24 -6.17
CA LYS A 15 -2.52 3.45 -7.26
C LYS A 15 -1.04 3.78 -7.48
N LEU A 16 -0.67 5.07 -7.45
CA LEU A 16 0.71 5.52 -7.54
C LEU A 16 1.56 5.06 -6.35
N ALA A 17 1.01 5.12 -5.14
CA ALA A 17 1.69 4.65 -3.94
C ALA A 17 1.98 3.14 -4.04
N LEU A 18 0.97 2.35 -4.42
CA LEU A 18 1.13 0.91 -4.62
C LEU A 18 2.19 0.59 -5.68
N ASP A 19 2.17 1.30 -6.81
CA ASP A 19 3.15 1.11 -7.88
C ASP A 19 4.58 1.42 -7.41
N ARG A 20 4.80 2.57 -6.75
CA ARG A 20 6.11 2.96 -6.20
C ARG A 20 6.67 1.94 -5.22
N VAL A 21 5.82 1.49 -4.30
CA VAL A 21 6.17 0.56 -3.22
C VAL A 21 6.50 -0.83 -3.80
N CYS A 22 5.81 -1.25 -4.85
CA CYS A 22 6.01 -2.53 -5.53
C CYS A 22 7.02 -2.50 -6.69
N ARG A 23 7.47 -1.32 -7.17
CA ARG A 23 8.30 -1.16 -8.38
C ARG A 23 9.57 -2.01 -8.41
N HIS A 24 10.17 -2.26 -7.25
CA HIS A 24 11.42 -3.01 -7.12
C HIS A 24 11.24 -4.52 -6.93
N ARG A 25 10.01 -5.04 -6.97
CA ARG A 25 9.73 -6.47 -6.74
C ARG A 25 9.21 -7.11 -8.03
N PRO A 26 9.76 -8.25 -8.47
CA PRO A 26 9.29 -8.92 -9.67
C PRO A 26 7.80 -9.24 -9.56
N ALA A 27 7.05 -8.93 -10.63
CA ALA A 27 5.59 -9.00 -10.68
C ALA A 27 5.02 -10.42 -10.46
N GLY A 28 5.86 -11.45 -10.46
CA GLY A 28 5.48 -12.86 -10.39
C GLY A 28 5.24 -13.42 -8.99
N GLU A 29 5.85 -12.88 -7.92
CA GLU A 29 6.01 -13.68 -6.68
C GLU A 29 5.31 -13.14 -5.42
N ASP A 30 4.43 -12.13 -5.51
CA ASP A 30 3.95 -11.52 -4.27
C ASP A 30 2.55 -10.89 -4.38
N ARG A 31 1.58 -11.64 -4.94
CA ARG A 31 0.14 -11.28 -4.87
C ARG A 31 -0.29 -11.01 -3.43
N GLY A 32 0.24 -11.77 -2.46
CA GLY A 32 0.00 -11.57 -1.03
C GLY A 32 0.56 -10.25 -0.51
N PHE A 33 1.83 -9.94 -0.81
CA PHE A 33 2.43 -8.66 -0.42
C PHE A 33 1.77 -7.46 -1.08
N ARG A 34 1.42 -7.54 -2.37
CA ARG A 34 0.73 -6.46 -3.07
C ARG A 34 -0.64 -6.19 -2.42
N LYS A 35 -1.35 -7.25 -2.02
CA LYS A 35 -2.60 -7.14 -1.25
C LYS A 35 -2.35 -6.48 0.11
N LEU A 36 -1.35 -6.94 0.87
CA LEU A 36 -1.01 -6.40 2.19
C LEU A 36 -0.64 -4.91 2.13
N VAL A 37 0.14 -4.50 1.13
CA VAL A 37 0.49 -3.09 0.89
C VAL A 37 -0.77 -2.29 0.55
N ALA A 38 -1.62 -2.78 -0.37
CA ALA A 38 -2.85 -2.11 -0.74
C ALA A 38 -3.80 -1.93 0.46
N GLU A 39 -3.93 -2.93 1.32
CA GLU A 39 -4.75 -2.84 2.54
C GLU A 39 -4.23 -1.77 3.51
N ASN A 40 -2.92 -1.65 3.68
CA ASN A 40 -2.33 -0.61 4.55
C ASN A 40 -2.51 0.80 3.97
N ILE A 41 -2.38 0.94 2.65
CA ILE A 41 -2.66 2.20 1.94
C ILE A 41 -4.13 2.60 2.14
N ILE A 42 -5.07 1.66 2.01
CA ILE A 42 -6.50 1.92 2.23
C ILE A 42 -6.75 2.31 3.69
N ARG A 43 -6.19 1.61 4.68
CA ARG A 43 -6.32 1.98 6.10
C ARG A 43 -5.78 3.38 6.37
N CYS A 44 -4.63 3.74 5.80
CA CYS A 44 -4.06 5.08 5.93
C CYS A 44 -5.03 6.14 5.40
N ALA A 45 -5.60 5.91 4.21
CA ALA A 45 -6.58 6.82 3.64
C ALA A 45 -7.89 6.90 4.44
N LEU A 46 -8.36 5.80 5.02
CA LEU A 46 -9.53 5.78 5.90
C LEU A 46 -9.33 6.64 7.16
N THR A 47 -8.08 6.85 7.60
CA THR A 47 -7.77 7.79 8.71
C THR A 47 -7.70 9.26 8.26
N GLY A 48 -8.09 9.58 7.03
CA GLY A 48 -8.04 10.92 6.46
C GLY A 48 -6.70 11.29 5.82
N ARG A 49 -5.72 10.38 5.83
CA ARG A 49 -4.38 10.62 5.24
C ARG A 49 -4.35 10.20 3.78
N THR A 50 -4.81 11.08 2.89
CA THR A 50 -4.98 10.80 1.45
C THR A 50 -3.83 11.32 0.57
N GLY A 51 -2.85 12.00 1.17
CA GLY A 51 -1.68 12.53 0.48
C GLY A 51 -0.73 11.42 -0.01
N ILE A 52 -0.19 11.56 -1.22
CA ILE A 52 0.67 10.55 -1.83
C ILE A 52 1.88 10.17 -0.96
N GLY A 53 2.51 11.13 -0.28
CA GLY A 53 3.63 10.85 0.64
C GLY A 53 3.23 9.96 1.82
N GLN A 54 2.05 10.21 2.40
CA GLN A 54 1.52 9.44 3.53
C GLN A 54 1.12 8.01 3.10
N LEU A 55 0.58 7.86 1.90
CA LEU A 55 0.21 6.57 1.35
C LEU A 55 1.46 5.73 1.01
N VAL A 56 2.50 6.37 0.45
CA VAL A 56 3.79 5.71 0.19
C VAL A 56 4.44 5.27 1.50
N ASP A 57 4.49 6.14 2.51
CA ASP A 57 5.05 5.80 3.83
C ASP A 57 4.32 4.60 4.47
N ALA A 58 2.98 4.60 4.46
CA ALA A 58 2.18 3.48 4.94
C ALA A 58 2.48 2.18 4.18
N GLY A 59 2.67 2.28 2.86
CA GLY A 59 3.06 1.16 2.02
C GLY A 59 4.46 0.63 2.35
N GLU A 60 5.46 1.50 2.50
CA GLU A 60 6.83 1.11 2.88
C GLU A 60 6.89 0.45 4.25
N ARG A 61 6.15 0.96 5.24
CA ARG A 61 6.02 0.33 6.56
C ARG A 61 5.43 -1.07 6.48
N ALA A 62 4.44 -1.26 5.62
CA ALA A 62 3.88 -2.59 5.33
C ALA A 62 4.95 -3.53 4.75
N LYS A 63 5.86 -3.04 3.90
CA LYS A 63 6.97 -3.86 3.37
C LYS A 63 7.92 -4.32 4.47
N ILE A 64 8.26 -3.43 5.39
CA ILE A 64 9.15 -3.72 6.52
C ILE A 64 8.50 -4.78 7.42
N LYS A 65 7.21 -4.64 7.74
CA LYS A 65 6.45 -5.64 8.52
C LYS A 65 6.38 -6.99 7.83
N ALA A 66 6.04 -7.03 6.54
CA ALA A 66 5.96 -8.28 5.79
C ALA A 66 7.32 -9.01 5.70
N ARG A 67 8.44 -8.27 5.66
CA ARG A 67 9.79 -8.87 5.74
C ARG A 67 10.11 -9.39 7.14
N ALA A 68 9.72 -8.67 8.18
CA ALA A 68 9.92 -9.10 9.57
C ALA A 68 9.13 -10.36 9.92
N GLU A 69 7.89 -10.48 9.44
CA GLU A 69 7.05 -11.66 9.67
C GLU A 69 7.54 -12.89 8.89
N ARG A 70 8.23 -12.70 7.75
CA ARG A 70 8.84 -13.79 6.98
C ARG A 70 10.22 -14.22 7.49
N GLY A 71 10.78 -13.51 8.47
CA GLY A 71 12.07 -13.80 9.10
C GLY A 71 11.95 -14.24 10.57
N ARG A 72 10.74 -14.54 11.05
CA ARG A 72 10.54 -15.11 12.40
C ARG A 72 10.77 -16.63 12.30
N PRO A 73 11.82 -17.18 12.94
CA PRO A 73 12.03 -18.63 13.00
C PRO A 73 10.91 -19.33 13.77
#